data_AF-A0A8C0TIL4-F1
#
_entry.id   AF-A0A8C0TIL4-F1
#
_cell.length_a   1.000
_cell.length_b   1.000
_cell.length_c   1.000
_cell.angle_alpha   90.00
_cell.angle_beta   90.00
_cell.angle_gamma   90.00
#
_symmetry.space_group_name_H-M   'P 1'
#
loop_
_entity.id
_entity.type
_entity.pdbx_description
1 polymer ?
#
loop_
_entity_poly.entity_id
_entity_poly.type
_entity_poly.pdbx_seq_one_letter_code
_entity_poly.pdbx_strand_id
1 'polypeptide(L)'
;MAARPVSRMLQRVLRSSVRRCSSGAPVTQHRPGEPSRTAAEELSRRRQFLREHAVPFSAFLTDSFGRQHSYLRISLTEKCNLRCQYCMPEEGVPLTPKADLLTTEEILTLARLFVKEGVDKIRLTGGEPLIRPDVVDIVAQLHQLEGLRTIGITTNGINLARLLPQLQKAGLSAINISLDTLVPAKFEFIVRRKGFHKVMEGIHKAIELGYSPVKVNCVVMRGLNEDELLNFVALTKGLPLDVRFIEYMPFDGNKWNFKKMVSYKEMLDTLQQQWPELEKLPEEESSTAKAFKIPGFRGQVSFITSMSEHFCGTCNRLRITADGNLKVCLFGSSEVSLRDHLRAGASEEELLRIIGAAVGRKKQQHAGMFSIAQMKNRPMILIELPLMLQDSPPAIPSISQDPFHVQGIRHRVSFSNRMSTWWKGCWVSRTPPLGQRWSNSPQRHCSSHLDSDANPKCLSAVSGAPATPSGPLPTSDQLTHVDTEGRAAMVDVGGKPDTERVAVASAVVLLGPVAFKLVQENQLKKGDALVVAQLAGVQAAKLTSQLIPLCHHVALSHVQVRLELDGARHAVGIRASCRAWGPTGVEMEALTAAAVAALTLYDMCKAVSRDIVLGEIKLLSKTGGQRGDFHRT
;
A
#
# COMPACT_ATOMS: atom_id res chain seq x y z
N MET A 1 -65.28 37.26 -29.11
CA MET A 1 -64.91 37.27 -30.55
C MET A 1 -63.70 36.33 -30.66
N ALA A 2 -63.79 35.10 -31.21
CA ALA A 2 -64.25 34.69 -32.55
C ALA A 2 -63.37 35.35 -33.65
N ALA A 3 -62.80 34.65 -34.65
CA ALA A 3 -63.05 33.27 -35.09
C ALA A 3 -61.84 32.60 -35.81
N ARG A 4 -61.94 31.28 -36.06
CA ARG A 4 -61.27 30.59 -37.20
C ARG A 4 -62.09 30.82 -38.48
N PRO A 5 -61.55 30.55 -39.68
CA PRO A 5 -62.04 29.37 -40.44
C PRO A 5 -60.93 28.67 -41.31
N VAL A 6 -60.88 27.32 -41.45
CA VAL A 6 -61.44 26.45 -42.56
C VAL A 6 -60.53 26.35 -43.81
N SER A 7 -60.42 25.26 -44.60
CA SER A 7 -60.72 23.81 -44.46
C SER A 7 -60.43 23.03 -45.77
N ARG A 8 -59.84 21.81 -45.66
CA ARG A 8 -60.09 20.55 -46.44
C ARG A 8 -59.96 20.42 -47.99
N MET A 9 -59.83 19.14 -48.38
CA MET A 9 -60.14 18.47 -49.68
C MET A 9 -59.14 18.64 -50.85
N LEU A 10 -58.79 17.65 -51.68
CA LEU A 10 -59.08 16.20 -51.84
C LEU A 10 -57.75 15.41 -52.08
N GLN A 11 -57.50 14.17 -51.62
CA GLN A 11 -58.05 12.85 -52.01
C GLN A 11 -57.84 12.37 -53.47
N ARG A 12 -56.86 11.45 -53.69
CA ARG A 12 -56.91 10.13 -54.41
C ARG A 12 -55.48 9.64 -54.73
N VAL A 13 -54.96 8.49 -54.30
CA VAL A 13 -55.37 7.06 -54.35
C VAL A 13 -54.90 6.31 -55.61
N LEU A 14 -53.81 5.54 -55.45
CA LEU A 14 -53.49 4.22 -56.04
C LEU A 14 -52.61 3.51 -54.97
N ARG A 15 -53.04 2.46 -54.25
CA ARG A 15 -53.18 1.02 -54.61
C ARG A 15 -51.84 0.37 -55.03
N SER A 16 -51.44 -0.84 -54.60
CA SER A 16 -51.95 -1.77 -53.56
C SER A 16 -51.03 -3.01 -53.39
N SER A 17 -51.18 -3.71 -52.25
CA SER A 17 -50.86 -5.13 -51.93
C SER A 17 -49.58 -5.36 -51.11
N VAL A 18 -49.55 -5.74 -49.81
CA VAL A 18 -50.30 -6.69 -48.93
C VAL A 18 -49.82 -8.15 -48.96
N ARG A 19 -49.08 -8.56 -47.91
CA ARG A 19 -49.20 -9.78 -47.03
C ARG A 19 -48.03 -9.74 -46.00
N ARG A 20 -48.23 -9.58 -44.68
CA ARG A 20 -48.61 -10.57 -43.62
C ARG A 20 -47.59 -11.71 -43.46
N CYS A 21 -47.11 -12.15 -42.28
CA CYS A 21 -47.54 -12.11 -40.85
C CYS A 21 -46.28 -12.22 -39.94
N SER A 22 -46.26 -12.24 -38.59
CA SER A 22 -47.07 -11.65 -37.49
C SER A 22 -46.51 -12.12 -36.12
N SER A 23 -46.22 -11.20 -35.19
CA SER A 23 -46.57 -11.26 -33.74
C SER A 23 -45.97 -10.03 -33.02
N GLY A 24 -46.60 -9.41 -32.01
CA GLY A 24 -47.96 -9.62 -31.50
C GLY A 24 -48.09 -9.24 -30.01
N ALA A 25 -48.12 -7.95 -29.67
CA ALA A 25 -48.50 -7.47 -28.34
C ALA A 25 -49.28 -6.13 -28.45
N PRO A 26 -50.35 -5.91 -27.67
CA PRO A 26 -51.25 -4.77 -27.88
C PRO A 26 -50.77 -3.48 -27.20
N VAL A 27 -50.91 -2.35 -27.88
CA VAL A 27 -50.85 -1.03 -27.25
C VAL A 27 -52.18 -0.77 -26.55
N THR A 28 -52.22 -0.95 -25.23
CA THR A 28 -53.36 -0.56 -24.40
C THR A 28 -53.43 0.96 -24.28
N GLN A 29 -54.49 1.55 -24.83
CA GLN A 29 -54.84 2.95 -24.57
C GLN A 29 -55.26 3.11 -23.10
N HIS A 30 -54.75 4.14 -22.42
CA HIS A 30 -55.15 4.46 -21.06
C HIS A 30 -56.64 4.82 -20.99
N ARG A 31 -57.41 4.09 -20.15
CA ARG A 31 -58.71 4.56 -19.67
C ARG A 31 -58.49 5.71 -18.67
N PRO A 32 -59.22 6.83 -18.76
CA PRO A 32 -59.21 7.84 -17.71
C PRO A 32 -60.01 7.32 -16.50
N GLY A 33 -59.37 7.16 -15.35
CA GLY A 33 -60.05 6.70 -14.13
C GLY A 33 -59.20 6.01 -13.06
N GLU A 34 -57.93 5.70 -13.29
CA GLU A 34 -57.04 5.24 -12.21
C GLU A 34 -56.36 6.41 -11.49
N PRO A 35 -56.21 6.36 -10.14
CA PRO A 35 -55.49 7.39 -9.39
C PRO A 35 -54.01 7.41 -9.78
N SER A 36 -53.44 8.62 -9.91
CA SER A 36 -52.01 8.79 -10.19
C SER A 36 -51.18 8.24 -9.03
N ARG A 37 -50.44 7.15 -9.29
CA ARG A 37 -49.58 6.49 -8.31
C ARG A 37 -48.36 7.35 -7.98
N THR A 38 -47.79 7.16 -6.80
CA THR A 38 -46.67 7.98 -6.35
C THR A 38 -45.35 7.54 -6.99
N ALA A 39 -44.44 8.49 -7.22
CA ALA A 39 -43.11 8.19 -7.78
C ALA A 39 -42.31 7.17 -6.93
N ALA A 40 -42.61 7.07 -5.63
CA ALA A 40 -42.01 6.09 -4.72
C ALA A 40 -42.43 4.65 -5.05
N GLU A 41 -43.70 4.42 -5.40
CA GLU A 41 -44.22 3.10 -5.78
C GLU A 41 -43.66 2.64 -7.13
N GLU A 42 -43.50 3.57 -8.08
CA GLU A 42 -42.92 3.31 -9.39
C GLU A 42 -41.42 2.99 -9.31
N LEU A 43 -40.67 3.73 -8.48
CA LEU A 43 -39.28 3.40 -8.14
C LEU A 43 -39.15 2.05 -7.43
N SER A 44 -40.10 1.69 -6.56
CA SER A 44 -40.12 0.39 -5.88
C SER A 44 -40.34 -0.76 -6.88
N ARG A 45 -41.33 -0.63 -7.78
CA ARG A 45 -41.55 -1.60 -8.86
C ARG A 45 -40.37 -1.72 -9.81
N ARG A 46 -39.73 -0.62 -10.22
CA ARG A 46 -38.55 -0.67 -11.10
C ARG A 46 -37.38 -1.39 -10.41
N ARG A 47 -37.19 -1.20 -9.10
CA ARG A 47 -36.19 -1.96 -8.30
C ARG A 47 -36.52 -3.45 -8.20
N GLN A 48 -37.80 -3.82 -8.07
CA GLN A 48 -38.23 -5.21 -8.03
C GLN A 48 -38.05 -5.90 -9.40
N PHE A 49 -38.50 -5.26 -10.48
CA PHE A 49 -38.31 -5.76 -11.85
C PHE A 49 -36.83 -5.98 -12.19
N LEU A 50 -35.94 -5.05 -11.80
CA LEU A 50 -34.48 -5.16 -11.94
C LEU A 50 -33.80 -6.17 -10.99
N ARG A 51 -34.54 -6.77 -10.04
CA ARG A 51 -34.09 -7.96 -9.28
C ARG A 51 -34.53 -9.25 -9.95
N GLU A 52 -35.76 -9.29 -10.44
CA GLU A 52 -36.37 -10.47 -11.05
C GLU A 52 -35.80 -10.78 -12.45
N HIS A 53 -35.31 -9.77 -13.18
CA HIS A 53 -34.72 -9.90 -14.52
C HIS A 53 -33.21 -9.56 -14.55
N ALA A 54 -32.48 -9.87 -13.46
CA ALA A 54 -31.04 -9.62 -13.41
C ALA A 54 -30.29 -10.54 -14.40
N VAL A 55 -29.63 -9.93 -15.40
CA VAL A 55 -28.66 -10.61 -16.26
C VAL A 55 -27.55 -11.20 -15.36
N PRO A 56 -27.09 -12.45 -15.60
CA PRO A 56 -26.01 -13.04 -14.79
C PRO A 56 -24.77 -12.16 -14.80
N PHE A 57 -24.17 -11.96 -13.62
CA PHE A 57 -22.99 -11.12 -13.45
C PHE A 57 -21.83 -11.58 -14.34
N SER A 58 -21.17 -10.65 -15.03
CA SER A 58 -20.23 -11.00 -16.09
C SER A 58 -18.98 -11.75 -15.60
N ALA A 59 -18.56 -12.72 -16.40
CA ALA A 59 -17.26 -13.38 -16.24
C ALA A 59 -16.09 -12.39 -16.39
N PHE A 60 -16.22 -11.33 -17.19
CA PHE A 60 -15.16 -10.31 -17.35
C PHE A 60 -14.92 -9.47 -16.08
N LEU A 61 -15.90 -9.38 -15.18
CA LEU A 61 -15.79 -8.68 -13.90
C LEU A 61 -15.64 -9.62 -12.69
N THR A 62 -15.44 -10.91 -12.93
CA THR A 62 -15.22 -11.92 -11.89
C THR A 62 -13.75 -12.36 -11.91
N ASP A 63 -13.07 -12.29 -10.76
CA ASP A 63 -11.66 -12.69 -10.69
C ASP A 63 -11.43 -14.19 -10.45
N SER A 64 -10.16 -14.61 -10.47
CA SER A 64 -9.74 -16.00 -10.24
C SER A 64 -10.06 -16.57 -8.85
N PHE A 65 -10.63 -15.76 -7.95
CA PHE A 65 -11.07 -16.14 -6.61
C PHE A 65 -12.61 -16.11 -6.48
N GLY A 66 -13.34 -15.95 -7.59
CA GLY A 66 -14.80 -15.91 -7.62
C GLY A 66 -15.41 -14.61 -7.13
N ARG A 67 -14.61 -13.55 -6.91
CA ARG A 67 -15.11 -12.27 -6.40
C ARG A 67 -15.71 -11.46 -7.55
N GLN A 68 -17.03 -11.24 -7.50
CA GLN A 68 -17.74 -10.36 -8.43
C GLN A 68 -17.43 -8.88 -8.12
N HIS A 69 -17.09 -8.08 -9.13
CA HIS A 69 -16.68 -6.69 -8.96
C HIS A 69 -17.77 -5.66 -9.32
N SER A 70 -18.84 -5.60 -8.54
CA SER A 70 -19.97 -4.68 -8.76
C SER A 70 -19.70 -3.19 -8.46
N TYR A 71 -18.52 -2.83 -7.95
CA TYR A 71 -18.23 -1.47 -7.46
C TYR A 71 -17.04 -0.81 -8.19
N LEU A 72 -17.35 0.10 -9.11
CA LEU A 72 -16.37 0.94 -9.80
C LEU A 72 -16.13 2.27 -9.07
N ARG A 73 -14.87 2.72 -9.02
CA ARG A 73 -14.52 4.11 -8.66
C ARG A 73 -13.89 4.80 -9.87
N ILE A 74 -14.31 6.02 -10.16
CA ILE A 74 -13.78 6.82 -11.27
C ILE A 74 -13.15 8.08 -10.68
N SER A 75 -11.88 8.32 -10.98
CA SER A 75 -11.18 9.57 -10.67
C SER A 75 -11.47 10.57 -11.79
N LEU A 76 -12.14 11.67 -11.49
CA LEU A 76 -12.62 12.64 -12.49
C LEU A 76 -11.60 13.73 -12.84
N THR A 77 -10.60 13.92 -11.99
CA THR A 77 -9.56 14.95 -12.14
C THR A 77 -8.43 14.68 -11.14
N GLU A 78 -7.21 15.11 -11.45
CA GLU A 78 -6.09 15.08 -10.52
C GLU A 78 -6.00 16.37 -9.68
N LYS A 79 -6.72 17.42 -10.08
CA LYS A 79 -6.74 18.70 -9.38
C LYS A 79 -7.42 18.55 -8.03
N CYS A 80 -6.88 19.25 -7.02
CA CYS A 80 -7.50 19.41 -5.70
C CYS A 80 -7.38 20.87 -5.24
N ASN A 81 -8.38 21.36 -4.52
CA ASN A 81 -8.38 22.67 -3.86
C ASN A 81 -7.76 22.66 -2.44
N LEU A 82 -7.32 21.49 -1.95
CA LEU A 82 -6.58 21.31 -0.68
C LEU A 82 -5.16 20.76 -0.95
N ARG A 83 -4.30 20.76 0.08
CA ARG A 83 -2.91 20.24 0.04
C ARG A 83 -2.57 19.42 1.30
N CYS A 84 -3.40 18.40 1.56
CA CYS A 84 -3.33 17.64 2.82
C CYS A 84 -1.99 16.96 3.01
N GLN A 85 -1.39 17.10 4.21
CA GLN A 85 -0.02 16.65 4.49
C GLN A 85 0.25 15.16 4.20
N TYR A 86 -0.77 14.30 4.32
CA TYR A 86 -0.69 12.85 4.06
C TYR A 86 -1.05 12.46 2.61
N CYS A 87 -1.32 13.42 1.73
CA CYS A 87 -1.97 13.22 0.43
C CYS A 87 -1.31 13.99 -0.73
N MET A 88 -0.80 15.21 -0.50
CA MET A 88 -0.13 16.00 -1.54
C MET A 88 0.93 16.93 -0.92
N PRO A 89 2.10 17.12 -1.56
CA PRO A 89 3.05 18.18 -1.20
C PRO A 89 2.39 19.57 -1.20
N GLU A 90 2.98 20.55 -0.52
CA GLU A 90 2.41 21.89 -0.32
C GLU A 90 2.28 22.66 -1.64
N GLU A 91 3.33 22.51 -2.44
CA GLU A 91 3.59 23.03 -3.76
C GLU A 91 2.64 22.44 -4.81
N GLY A 92 2.08 21.25 -4.52
CA GLY A 92 1.35 20.43 -5.48
C GLY A 92 2.27 19.60 -6.36
N VAL A 93 1.70 19.09 -7.46
CA VAL A 93 2.31 18.13 -8.38
C VAL A 93 2.15 18.60 -9.83
N PRO A 94 2.95 18.11 -10.80
CA PRO A 94 2.65 18.31 -12.21
C PRO A 94 1.31 17.63 -12.47
N LEU A 95 0.42 18.34 -13.15
CA LEU A 95 -0.86 17.78 -13.54
C LEU A 95 -0.72 17.19 -14.94
N THR A 96 -1.33 16.02 -15.15
CA THR A 96 -1.45 15.43 -16.49
C THR A 96 -2.07 16.45 -17.46
N PRO A 97 -1.52 16.63 -18.69
CA PRO A 97 -2.08 17.54 -19.69
C PRO A 97 -3.56 17.25 -19.95
N LYS A 98 -4.36 18.29 -20.25
CA LYS A 98 -5.81 18.12 -20.44
C LYS A 98 -6.15 17.10 -21.55
N ALA A 99 -5.31 17.02 -22.59
CA ALA A 99 -5.48 16.04 -23.66
C ALA A 99 -5.40 14.59 -23.16
N ASP A 100 -4.59 14.33 -22.15
CA ASP A 100 -4.33 12.99 -21.60
C ASP A 100 -5.32 12.60 -20.47
N LEU A 101 -6.21 13.50 -20.08
CA LEU A 101 -7.29 13.19 -19.15
C LEU A 101 -8.51 12.63 -19.90
N LEU A 102 -9.30 11.78 -19.21
CA LEU A 102 -10.57 11.30 -19.74
C LEU A 102 -11.58 12.45 -19.91
N THR A 103 -12.07 12.59 -21.13
CA THR A 103 -13.24 13.42 -21.47
C THR A 103 -14.51 12.84 -20.85
N THR A 104 -15.58 13.63 -20.83
CA THR A 104 -16.88 13.21 -20.29
C THR A 104 -17.49 12.06 -21.10
N GLU A 105 -17.36 12.08 -22.43
CA GLU A 105 -17.82 10.98 -23.28
C GLU A 105 -17.03 9.68 -23.05
N GLU A 106 -15.71 9.75 -22.84
CA GLU A 106 -14.91 8.57 -22.50
C GLU A 106 -15.29 8.00 -21.12
N ILE A 107 -15.52 8.87 -20.11
CA ILE A 107 -16.00 8.46 -18.78
C ILE A 107 -17.34 7.75 -18.87
N LEU A 108 -18.29 8.31 -19.63
CA LEU A 108 -19.63 7.75 -19.79
C LEU A 108 -19.62 6.46 -20.62
N THR A 109 -18.73 6.35 -21.60
CA THR A 109 -18.53 5.13 -22.40
C THR A 109 -17.97 3.99 -21.54
N LEU A 110 -16.92 4.26 -20.74
CA LEU A 110 -16.40 3.28 -19.78
C LEU A 110 -17.46 2.93 -18.72
N ALA A 111 -18.19 3.92 -18.18
CA ALA A 111 -19.24 3.65 -17.21
C ALA A 111 -20.37 2.78 -17.78
N ARG A 112 -20.83 3.06 -19.02
CA ARG A 112 -21.79 2.21 -19.75
C ARG A 112 -21.29 0.78 -19.86
N LEU A 113 -20.04 0.58 -20.29
CA LEU A 113 -19.43 -0.73 -20.42
C LEU A 113 -19.42 -1.49 -19.09
N PHE A 114 -18.89 -0.89 -18.02
CA PHE A 114 -18.85 -1.53 -16.70
C PHE A 114 -20.24 -1.83 -16.11
N VAL A 115 -21.24 -0.96 -16.35
CA VAL A 115 -22.61 -1.17 -15.86
C VAL A 115 -23.31 -2.33 -16.60
N LYS A 116 -23.16 -2.42 -17.93
CA LYS A 116 -23.64 -3.58 -18.74
C LYS A 116 -23.18 -4.92 -18.16
N GLU A 117 -21.92 -4.97 -17.70
CA GLU A 117 -21.29 -6.19 -17.17
C GLU A 117 -21.61 -6.50 -15.69
N GLY A 118 -22.38 -5.64 -15.00
CA GLY A 118 -22.85 -5.87 -13.63
C GLY A 118 -22.38 -4.89 -12.56
N VAL A 119 -21.71 -3.79 -12.90
CA VAL A 119 -21.46 -2.71 -11.93
C VAL A 119 -22.76 -1.99 -11.58
N ASP A 120 -23.26 -2.20 -10.36
CA ASP A 120 -24.45 -1.51 -9.84
C ASP A 120 -24.12 -0.29 -8.97
N LYS A 121 -22.81 -0.01 -8.78
CA LYS A 121 -22.33 1.08 -7.92
C LYS A 121 -21.11 1.78 -8.52
N ILE A 122 -21.28 3.05 -8.87
CA ILE A 122 -20.19 3.94 -9.29
C ILE A 122 -19.91 4.95 -8.17
N ARG A 123 -18.63 5.23 -7.91
CA ARG A 123 -18.22 6.34 -7.05
C ARG A 123 -17.27 7.30 -7.76
N LEU A 124 -17.68 8.55 -7.81
CA LEU A 124 -16.92 9.67 -8.31
C LEU A 124 -15.92 10.14 -7.26
N THR A 125 -14.68 10.34 -7.70
CA THR A 125 -13.52 10.72 -6.91
C THR A 125 -12.62 11.64 -7.76
N GLY A 126 -11.43 11.95 -7.29
CA GLY A 126 -10.44 12.75 -8.00
C GLY A 126 -9.26 13.03 -7.07
N GLY A 127 -8.58 14.15 -7.30
CA GLY A 127 -8.17 15.01 -6.20
C GLY A 127 -9.42 15.50 -5.47
N GLU A 128 -10.13 16.47 -6.05
CA GLU A 128 -11.48 16.85 -5.61
C GLU A 128 -12.47 16.81 -6.80
N PRO A 129 -13.50 15.93 -6.80
CA PRO A 129 -14.47 15.90 -7.89
C PRO A 129 -15.32 17.17 -8.00
N LEU A 130 -15.61 17.87 -6.89
CA LEU A 130 -16.47 19.07 -6.88
C LEU A 130 -15.80 20.36 -7.38
N ILE A 131 -14.61 20.27 -7.99
CA ILE A 131 -14.02 21.36 -8.80
C ILE A 131 -14.04 21.08 -10.30
N ARG A 132 -14.51 19.90 -10.74
CA ARG A 132 -14.76 19.62 -12.16
C ARG A 132 -16.04 20.34 -12.60
N PRO A 133 -16.02 21.22 -13.62
CA PRO A 133 -17.17 22.07 -13.97
C PRO A 133 -18.45 21.31 -14.33
N ASP A 134 -18.30 20.20 -15.05
CA ASP A 134 -19.38 19.36 -15.60
C ASP A 134 -19.74 18.16 -14.70
N VAL A 135 -19.38 18.22 -13.40
CA VAL A 135 -19.66 17.12 -12.45
C VAL A 135 -21.15 16.84 -12.26
N VAL A 136 -22.01 17.85 -12.38
CA VAL A 136 -23.48 17.68 -12.30
C VAL A 136 -24.00 16.94 -13.53
N ASP A 137 -23.51 17.29 -14.73
CA ASP A 137 -23.90 16.65 -15.98
C ASP A 137 -23.43 15.20 -16.05
N ILE A 138 -22.22 14.92 -15.55
CA ILE A 138 -21.71 13.54 -15.39
C ILE A 138 -22.64 12.73 -14.49
N VAL A 139 -23.06 13.26 -13.34
CA VAL A 139 -24.01 12.56 -12.45
C VAL A 139 -25.35 12.34 -13.14
N ALA A 140 -25.90 13.35 -13.83
CA ALA A 140 -27.17 13.27 -14.54
C ALA A 140 -27.17 12.20 -15.64
N GLN A 141 -26.08 12.11 -16.42
CA GLN A 141 -25.92 11.12 -17.48
C GLN A 141 -25.66 9.70 -16.93
N LEU A 142 -24.88 9.58 -15.85
CA LEU A 142 -24.72 8.31 -15.14
C LEU A 142 -26.05 7.79 -14.58
N HIS A 143 -26.94 8.68 -14.12
CA HIS A 143 -28.25 8.30 -13.58
C HIS A 143 -29.19 7.68 -14.62
N GLN A 144 -28.96 7.90 -15.91
CA GLN A 144 -29.72 7.26 -17.00
C GLN A 144 -29.25 5.83 -17.31
N LEU A 145 -28.16 5.35 -16.70
CA LEU A 145 -27.62 4.02 -17.00
C LEU A 145 -28.45 2.92 -16.33
N GLU A 146 -29.13 2.11 -17.14
CA GLU A 146 -29.90 0.97 -16.64
C GLU A 146 -28.98 -0.04 -15.95
N GLY A 147 -29.39 -0.52 -14.76
CA GLY A 147 -28.57 -1.37 -13.89
C GLY A 147 -27.79 -0.59 -12.81
N LEU A 148 -27.46 0.69 -13.02
CA LEU A 148 -26.74 1.48 -12.02
C LEU A 148 -27.67 1.91 -10.87
N ARG A 149 -27.47 1.32 -9.68
CA ARG A 149 -28.31 1.56 -8.49
C ARG A 149 -27.80 2.70 -7.60
N THR A 150 -26.48 2.88 -7.52
CA THR A 150 -25.85 3.84 -6.60
C THR A 150 -24.82 4.71 -7.30
N ILE A 151 -25.02 6.03 -7.25
CA ILE A 151 -24.01 7.02 -7.62
C ILE A 151 -23.51 7.65 -6.31
N GLY A 152 -22.24 7.38 -6.00
CA GLY A 152 -21.56 7.94 -4.83
C GLY A 152 -20.58 9.04 -5.20
N ILE A 153 -20.30 9.96 -4.27
CA ILE A 153 -19.17 10.89 -4.38
C ILE A 153 -18.33 10.87 -3.11
N THR A 154 -17.00 10.95 -3.26
CA THR A 154 -16.09 11.27 -2.15
C THR A 154 -15.50 12.65 -2.38
N THR A 155 -15.68 13.55 -1.43
CA THR A 155 -15.27 14.96 -1.50
C THR A 155 -14.64 15.40 -0.17
N ASN A 156 -13.85 16.46 -0.19
CA ASN A 156 -13.42 17.19 1.00
C ASN A 156 -14.50 18.14 1.58
N GLY A 157 -15.66 18.27 0.92
CA GLY A 157 -16.81 18.99 1.44
C GLY A 157 -16.82 20.51 1.18
N ILE A 158 -15.71 21.13 0.78
CA ILE A 158 -15.58 22.60 0.65
C ILE A 158 -16.61 23.22 -0.30
N ASN A 159 -16.94 22.52 -1.40
CA ASN A 159 -17.94 22.94 -2.39
C ASN A 159 -19.30 22.25 -2.22
N LEU A 160 -19.45 21.39 -1.22
CA LEU A 160 -20.57 20.46 -1.13
C LEU A 160 -21.90 21.18 -0.89
N ALA A 161 -22.01 22.03 0.14
CA ALA A 161 -23.26 22.72 0.47
C ALA A 161 -23.89 23.45 -0.74
N ARG A 162 -23.04 24.10 -1.55
CA ARG A 162 -23.44 24.84 -2.77
C ARG A 162 -23.93 23.93 -3.90
N LEU A 163 -23.25 22.81 -4.15
CA LEU A 163 -23.54 21.93 -5.30
C LEU A 163 -24.54 20.82 -4.98
N LEU A 164 -24.68 20.44 -3.71
CA LEU A 164 -25.45 19.25 -3.32
C LEU A 164 -26.93 19.26 -3.76
N PRO A 165 -27.68 20.38 -3.70
CA PRO A 165 -29.05 20.41 -4.22
C PRO A 165 -29.16 20.10 -5.72
N GLN A 166 -28.14 20.46 -6.52
CA GLN A 166 -28.10 20.17 -7.95
C GLN A 166 -27.69 18.71 -8.19
N LEU A 167 -26.67 18.23 -7.47
CA LEU A 167 -26.23 16.83 -7.53
C LEU A 167 -27.32 15.84 -7.10
N GLN A 168 -28.12 16.18 -6.08
CA GLN A 168 -29.24 15.36 -5.65
C GLN A 168 -30.30 15.24 -6.75
N LYS A 169 -30.68 16.37 -7.37
CA LYS A 169 -31.60 16.39 -8.52
C LYS A 169 -31.07 15.62 -9.73
N ALA A 170 -29.75 15.60 -9.92
CA ALA A 170 -29.08 14.82 -10.96
C ALA A 170 -29.00 13.30 -10.65
N GLY A 171 -29.37 12.86 -9.44
CA GLY A 171 -29.39 11.44 -9.05
C GLY A 171 -28.25 10.97 -8.14
N LEU A 172 -27.44 11.88 -7.57
CA LEU A 172 -26.43 11.52 -6.56
C LEU A 172 -27.12 10.94 -5.31
N SER A 173 -26.84 9.67 -4.99
CA SER A 173 -27.51 8.93 -3.91
C SER A 173 -26.63 8.60 -2.69
N ALA A 174 -25.31 8.76 -2.76
CA ALA A 174 -24.41 8.52 -1.64
C ALA A 174 -23.26 9.52 -1.53
N ILE A 175 -22.89 9.91 -0.31
CA ILE A 175 -21.83 10.88 -0.03
C ILE A 175 -20.85 10.30 0.99
N ASN A 176 -19.55 10.52 0.75
CA ASN A 176 -18.50 10.46 1.76
C ASN A 176 -17.77 11.80 1.80
N ILE A 177 -17.64 12.37 2.99
CA ILE A 177 -17.01 13.67 3.24
C ILE A 177 -15.73 13.39 4.01
N SER A 178 -14.59 13.89 3.55
CA SER A 178 -13.31 13.72 4.25
C SER A 178 -13.11 14.87 5.24
N LEU A 179 -12.95 14.56 6.52
CA LEU A 179 -12.72 15.52 7.60
C LEU A 179 -11.88 14.85 8.69
N ASP A 180 -10.64 15.29 8.85
CA ASP A 180 -9.66 14.63 9.73
C ASP A 180 -9.50 15.29 11.11
N THR A 181 -10.23 16.37 11.39
CA THR A 181 -10.23 17.09 12.68
C THR A 181 -11.49 17.93 12.84
N LEU A 182 -11.94 18.13 14.07
CA LEU A 182 -13.02 19.02 14.47
C LEU A 182 -12.51 20.39 14.96
N VAL A 183 -11.18 20.59 15.03
CA VAL A 183 -10.55 21.85 15.45
C VAL A 183 -10.22 22.70 14.22
N PRO A 184 -10.80 23.92 14.05
CA PRO A 184 -10.60 24.73 12.85
C PRO A 184 -9.14 25.06 12.54
N ALA A 185 -8.33 25.40 13.55
CA ALA A 185 -6.91 25.70 13.36
C ALA A 185 -6.11 24.44 12.94
N LYS A 186 -6.43 23.28 13.51
CA LYS A 186 -5.82 22.01 13.13
C LYS A 186 -6.25 21.58 11.72
N PHE A 187 -7.48 21.91 11.30
CA PHE A 187 -7.92 21.70 9.91
C PHE A 187 -7.04 22.49 8.94
N GLU A 188 -6.85 23.79 9.18
CA GLU A 188 -5.98 24.63 8.35
C GLU A 188 -4.54 24.11 8.31
N PHE A 189 -4.01 23.57 9.42
CA PHE A 189 -2.71 22.90 9.46
C PHE A 189 -2.67 21.60 8.62
N ILE A 190 -3.64 20.69 8.79
CA ILE A 190 -3.67 19.39 8.10
C ILE A 190 -3.85 19.56 6.60
N VAL A 191 -4.78 20.42 6.16
CA VAL A 191 -5.15 20.56 4.74
C VAL A 191 -4.51 21.76 4.02
N ARG A 192 -3.77 22.59 4.76
CA ARG A 192 -3.07 23.81 4.34
C ARG A 192 -3.94 24.89 3.70
N ARG A 193 -5.25 24.88 3.98
CA ARG A 193 -6.24 25.81 3.42
C ARG A 193 -7.38 26.04 4.41
N LYS A 194 -7.93 27.25 4.39
CA LYS A 194 -9.14 27.62 5.13
C LYS A 194 -10.36 26.90 4.57
N GLY A 195 -11.32 26.57 5.44
CA GLY A 195 -12.61 26.05 4.97
C GLY A 195 -13.38 25.11 5.90
N PHE A 196 -12.89 24.83 7.11
CA PHE A 196 -13.55 23.96 8.09
C PHE A 196 -15.07 24.16 8.19
N HIS A 197 -15.53 25.41 8.35
CA HIS A 197 -16.95 25.74 8.46
C HIS A 197 -17.76 25.37 7.20
N LYS A 198 -17.18 25.43 5.99
CA LYS A 198 -17.84 24.99 4.75
C LYS A 198 -17.99 23.47 4.67
N VAL A 199 -17.03 22.72 5.24
CA VAL A 199 -17.13 21.26 5.34
C VAL A 199 -18.26 20.88 6.31
N MET A 200 -18.34 21.55 7.47
CA MET A 200 -19.42 21.36 8.44
C MET A 200 -20.80 21.77 7.88
N GLU A 201 -20.88 22.87 7.15
CA GLU A 201 -22.07 23.28 6.39
C GLU A 201 -22.48 22.20 5.38
N GLY A 202 -21.51 21.64 4.63
CA GLY A 202 -21.75 20.52 3.70
C GLY A 202 -22.25 19.25 4.38
N ILE A 203 -21.74 18.92 5.57
CA ILE A 203 -22.21 17.80 6.41
C ILE A 203 -23.67 18.04 6.82
N HIS A 204 -23.98 19.21 7.39
CA HIS A 204 -25.33 19.55 7.81
C HIS A 204 -26.31 19.59 6.63
N LYS A 205 -25.90 20.14 5.47
CA LYS A 205 -26.73 20.17 4.27
C LYS A 205 -27.02 18.79 3.70
N ALA A 206 -26.08 17.84 3.82
CA ALA A 206 -26.32 16.45 3.46
C ALA A 206 -27.36 15.78 4.38
N ILE A 207 -27.32 16.05 5.69
CA ILE A 207 -28.33 15.56 6.64
C ILE A 207 -29.70 16.19 6.33
N GLU A 208 -29.76 17.51 6.13
CA GLU A 208 -30.97 18.27 5.80
C GLU A 208 -31.67 17.75 4.54
N LEU A 209 -30.89 17.43 3.50
CA LEU A 209 -31.39 16.85 2.25
C LEU A 209 -31.70 15.35 2.34
N GLY A 210 -31.67 14.74 3.52
CA GLY A 210 -32.13 13.37 3.77
C GLY A 210 -31.16 12.26 3.34
N TYR A 211 -29.88 12.56 3.12
CA TYR A 211 -28.90 11.50 2.84
C TYR A 211 -28.70 10.62 4.07
N SER A 212 -28.90 9.31 3.92
CA SER A 212 -28.74 8.35 5.03
C SER A 212 -27.97 7.09 4.61
N PRO A 213 -26.87 6.73 5.29
CA PRO A 213 -26.10 7.55 6.22
C PRO A 213 -25.18 8.53 5.48
N VAL A 214 -25.07 9.77 5.99
CA VAL A 214 -23.96 10.69 5.64
C VAL A 214 -22.68 10.13 6.27
N LYS A 215 -21.66 9.90 5.45
CA LYS A 215 -20.41 9.26 5.88
C LYS A 215 -19.30 10.29 6.02
N VAL A 216 -18.72 10.41 7.21
CA VAL A 216 -17.53 11.26 7.44
C VAL A 216 -16.31 10.34 7.55
N ASN A 217 -15.37 10.47 6.63
CA ASN A 217 -14.11 9.72 6.66
C ASN A 217 -13.03 10.53 7.39
N CYS A 218 -12.38 9.94 8.38
CA CYS A 218 -11.25 10.54 9.10
C CYS A 218 -10.05 9.57 9.06
N VAL A 219 -8.92 10.01 8.51
CA VAL A 219 -7.65 9.25 8.53
C VAL A 219 -6.95 9.53 9.85
N VAL A 220 -6.80 8.50 10.68
CA VAL A 220 -6.24 8.66 12.04
C VAL A 220 -4.73 8.46 12.02
N MET A 221 -4.01 9.45 12.54
CA MET A 221 -2.55 9.54 12.52
C MET A 221 -2.03 9.96 13.90
N ARG A 222 -1.07 9.21 14.43
CA ARG A 222 -0.39 9.47 15.71
C ARG A 222 0.45 10.74 15.65
N GLY A 223 0.38 11.55 16.71
CA GLY A 223 0.96 12.88 16.81
C GLY A 223 0.22 13.92 15.96
N LEU A 224 -1.05 13.70 15.62
CA LEU A 224 -1.81 14.62 14.76
C LEU A 224 -3.27 14.77 15.19
N ASN A 225 -4.05 13.68 15.16
CA ASN A 225 -5.50 13.72 15.36
C ASN A 225 -6.06 12.51 16.14
N GLU A 226 -5.20 11.65 16.71
CA GLU A 226 -5.65 10.54 17.55
C GLU A 226 -6.32 11.02 18.84
N ASP A 227 -5.98 12.23 19.30
CA ASP A 227 -6.59 12.95 20.41
C ASP A 227 -8.07 13.28 20.18
N GLU A 228 -8.52 13.28 18.91
CA GLU A 228 -9.89 13.65 18.54
C GLU A 228 -10.82 12.46 18.31
N LEU A 229 -10.36 11.22 18.48
CA LEU A 229 -11.19 10.01 18.34
C LEU A 229 -12.52 10.14 19.10
N LEU A 230 -12.46 10.44 20.40
CA LEU A 230 -13.64 10.56 21.25
C LEU A 230 -14.53 11.75 20.85
N ASN A 231 -13.96 12.86 20.37
CA ASN A 231 -14.71 14.03 19.90
C ASN A 231 -15.51 13.70 18.63
N PHE A 232 -14.90 12.96 17.70
CA PHE A 232 -15.57 12.43 16.50
C PHE A 232 -16.69 11.44 16.83
N VAL A 233 -16.52 10.59 17.84
CA VAL A 233 -17.62 9.72 18.32
C VAL A 233 -18.74 10.54 18.95
N ALA A 234 -18.42 11.51 19.82
CA ALA A 234 -19.40 12.37 20.48
C ALA A 234 -20.28 13.15 19.49
N LEU A 235 -19.75 13.53 18.32
CA LEU A 235 -20.52 14.15 17.23
C LEU A 235 -21.70 13.27 16.76
N THR A 236 -21.55 11.94 16.79
CA THR A 236 -22.60 10.98 16.39
C THR A 236 -23.73 10.82 17.41
N LYS A 237 -23.60 11.40 18.62
CA LYS A 237 -24.67 11.45 19.62
C LYS A 237 -25.88 12.24 19.10
N GLY A 238 -25.63 13.45 18.60
CA GLY A 238 -26.66 14.38 18.13
C GLY A 238 -27.00 14.27 16.63
N LEU A 239 -26.09 13.75 15.81
CA LEU A 239 -26.21 13.72 14.35
C LEU A 239 -26.27 12.28 13.80
N PRO A 240 -27.11 11.99 12.79
CA PRO A 240 -27.20 10.68 12.13
C PRO A 240 -26.04 10.44 11.14
N LEU A 241 -24.80 10.54 11.65
CA LEU A 241 -23.57 10.34 10.89
C LEU A 241 -23.05 8.92 11.04
N ASP A 242 -22.39 8.43 10.00
CA ASP A 242 -21.50 7.27 10.05
C ASP A 242 -20.05 7.79 9.98
N VAL A 243 -19.41 7.92 11.14
CA VAL A 243 -18.02 8.41 11.24
C VAL A 243 -17.08 7.24 11.08
N ARG A 244 -16.24 7.31 10.04
CA ARG A 244 -15.40 6.22 9.54
C ARG A 244 -13.93 6.51 9.81
N PHE A 245 -13.37 5.89 10.83
CA PHE A 245 -11.94 5.95 11.12
C PHE A 245 -11.18 5.04 10.14
N ILE A 246 -10.17 5.60 9.50
CA ILE A 246 -9.36 4.94 8.48
C ILE A 246 -7.93 4.86 9.00
N GLU A 247 -7.36 3.66 9.02
CA GLU A 247 -5.94 3.49 9.30
C GLU A 247 -5.11 4.26 8.27
N TYR A 248 -4.10 5.00 8.72
CA TYR A 248 -3.11 5.59 7.82
C TYR A 248 -2.45 4.50 6.96
N MET A 249 -2.26 4.75 5.66
CA MET A 249 -1.76 3.78 4.67
C MET A 249 -0.50 4.29 3.95
N PRO A 250 0.42 3.39 3.54
CA PRO A 250 1.55 3.74 2.68
C PRO A 250 1.09 4.08 1.25
N PHE A 251 1.54 5.21 0.74
CA PHE A 251 1.43 5.60 -0.68
C PHE A 251 2.71 6.31 -1.13
N ASP A 252 3.05 6.17 -2.41
CA ASP A 252 4.18 6.89 -3.01
C ASP A 252 4.03 8.40 -2.79
N GLY A 253 5.12 9.04 -2.37
CA GLY A 253 5.16 10.47 -2.03
C GLY A 253 4.53 10.88 -0.69
N ASN A 254 3.79 10.02 0.02
CA ASN A 254 3.07 10.43 1.24
C ASN A 254 3.91 10.45 2.54
N LYS A 255 5.23 10.27 2.44
CA LYS A 255 6.19 10.19 3.56
C LYS A 255 5.73 9.21 4.67
N TRP A 256 5.26 8.03 4.24
CA TRP A 256 4.80 6.95 5.10
C TRP A 256 5.72 6.69 6.30
N ASN A 257 5.13 6.58 7.48
CA ASN A 257 5.84 6.19 8.70
C ASN A 257 4.92 5.35 9.58
N PHE A 258 5.30 4.09 9.80
CA PHE A 258 4.54 3.16 10.65
C PHE A 258 4.31 3.69 12.07
N LYS A 259 5.23 4.48 12.64
CA LYS A 259 5.04 5.10 13.98
C LYS A 259 3.86 6.08 14.02
N LYS A 260 3.43 6.62 12.88
CA LYS A 260 2.24 7.48 12.73
C LYS A 260 0.94 6.68 12.56
N MET A 261 1.00 5.37 12.38
CA MET A 261 -0.21 4.55 12.33
C MET A 261 -0.82 4.42 13.73
N VAL A 262 -2.15 4.50 13.80
CA VAL A 262 -2.94 4.02 14.94
C VAL A 262 -3.77 2.85 14.42
N SER A 263 -3.63 1.68 15.02
CA SER A 263 -4.30 0.47 14.55
C SER A 263 -5.79 0.45 14.89
N TYR A 264 -6.57 -0.33 14.14
CA TYR A 264 -7.95 -0.67 14.47
C TYR A 264 -8.14 -1.04 15.95
N LYS A 265 -7.25 -1.88 16.49
CA LYS A 265 -7.31 -2.33 17.88
C LYS A 265 -7.09 -1.18 18.85
N GLU A 266 -6.07 -0.34 18.65
CA GLU A 266 -5.84 0.84 19.49
C GLU A 266 -7.04 1.80 19.48
N MET A 267 -7.62 2.06 18.31
CA MET A 267 -8.80 2.92 18.20
C MET A 267 -10.04 2.32 18.87
N LEU A 268 -10.28 1.01 18.71
CA LEU A 268 -11.41 0.31 19.33
C LEU A 268 -11.23 0.23 20.86
N ASP A 269 -10.06 -0.14 21.35
CA ASP A 269 -9.75 -0.23 22.78
C ASP A 269 -9.94 1.15 23.46
N THR A 270 -9.55 2.25 22.79
CA THR A 270 -9.79 3.64 23.25
C THR A 270 -11.28 3.96 23.35
N LEU A 271 -12.08 3.55 22.36
CA LEU A 271 -13.52 3.79 22.35
C LEU A 271 -14.25 2.94 23.40
N GLN A 272 -13.85 1.69 23.61
CA GLN A 272 -14.43 0.79 24.61
C GLN A 272 -14.11 1.21 26.05
N GLN A 273 -13.00 1.89 26.30
CA GLN A 273 -12.70 2.50 27.60
C GLN A 273 -13.68 3.64 27.95
N GLN A 274 -14.15 4.39 26.97
CA GLN A 274 -15.08 5.50 27.17
C GLN A 274 -16.57 5.09 27.06
N TRP A 275 -16.86 4.09 26.24
CA TRP A 275 -18.21 3.52 26.04
C TRP A 275 -18.13 1.98 26.07
N PRO A 276 -18.14 1.36 27.26
CA PRO A 276 -18.17 -0.10 27.40
C PRO A 276 -19.38 -0.76 26.72
N GLU A 277 -20.47 -0.02 26.54
CA GLU A 277 -21.69 -0.40 25.83
C GLU A 277 -21.59 -0.34 24.29
N LEU A 278 -20.39 -0.17 23.71
CA LEU A 278 -20.18 -0.12 22.26
C LEU A 278 -20.47 -1.49 21.60
N GLU A 279 -21.59 -1.58 20.89
CA GLU A 279 -22.05 -2.78 20.21
C GLU A 279 -21.54 -2.85 18.76
N LYS A 280 -21.12 -4.04 18.31
CA LYS A 280 -20.79 -4.28 16.90
C LYS A 280 -22.06 -4.53 16.09
N LEU A 281 -22.23 -3.83 14.97
CA LEU A 281 -23.34 -4.04 14.05
C LEU A 281 -23.06 -5.20 13.07
N PRO A 282 -24.09 -5.86 12.51
CA PRO A 282 -23.94 -6.85 11.45
C PRO A 282 -23.20 -6.29 10.23
N GLU A 283 -22.31 -7.09 9.65
CA GLU A 283 -21.55 -6.72 8.44
C GLU A 283 -22.26 -7.22 7.18
N GLU A 284 -22.37 -6.36 6.15
CA GLU A 284 -22.69 -6.81 4.79
C GLU A 284 -21.50 -7.58 4.21
N GLU A 285 -21.73 -8.63 3.41
CA GLU A 285 -20.66 -9.52 2.88
C GLU A 285 -19.49 -8.78 2.23
N SER A 286 -19.77 -7.70 1.47
CA SER A 286 -18.73 -6.88 0.80
C SER A 286 -18.38 -5.58 1.54
N SER A 287 -18.74 -5.46 2.83
CA SER A 287 -18.41 -4.27 3.62
C SER A 287 -16.91 -4.10 3.78
N THR A 288 -16.44 -2.88 3.56
CA THR A 288 -15.03 -2.49 3.79
C THR A 288 -14.84 -1.87 5.17
N ALA A 289 -15.88 -1.83 6.00
CA ALA A 289 -15.90 -1.13 7.26
C ALA A 289 -16.65 -1.94 8.32
N LYS A 290 -16.02 -2.11 9.48
CA LYS A 290 -16.62 -2.75 10.65
C LYS A 290 -17.43 -1.70 11.40
N ALA A 291 -18.75 -1.79 11.40
CA ALA A 291 -19.62 -0.79 11.99
C ALA A 291 -19.95 -1.12 13.45
N PHE A 292 -20.06 -0.10 14.28
CA PHE A 292 -20.37 -0.16 15.70
C PHE A 292 -21.33 0.96 16.08
N LYS A 293 -22.12 0.75 17.12
CA LYS A 293 -23.10 1.71 17.63
C LYS A 293 -23.03 1.81 19.15
N ILE A 294 -23.20 3.02 19.66
CA ILE A 294 -23.42 3.28 21.08
C ILE A 294 -24.93 3.39 21.29
N PRO A 295 -25.54 2.63 22.21
CA PRO A 295 -26.93 2.79 22.60
C PRO A 295 -27.32 4.25 22.88
N GLY A 296 -28.48 4.68 22.38
CA GLY A 296 -28.96 6.07 22.49
C GLY A 296 -28.32 7.09 21.54
N PHE A 297 -27.23 6.77 20.84
CA PHE A 297 -26.65 7.68 19.84
C PHE A 297 -27.43 7.60 18.51
N ARG A 298 -27.59 8.74 17.83
CA ARG A 298 -28.34 8.83 16.57
C ARG A 298 -27.55 8.29 15.38
N GLY A 299 -26.24 8.47 15.39
CA GLY A 299 -25.31 7.95 14.38
C GLY A 299 -24.68 6.62 14.76
N GLN A 300 -23.58 6.32 14.10
CA GLN A 300 -22.74 5.14 14.28
C GLN A 300 -21.27 5.47 13.97
N VAL A 301 -20.36 4.60 14.38
CA VAL A 301 -18.94 4.70 14.07
C VAL A 301 -18.49 3.45 13.33
N SER A 302 -17.57 3.57 12.39
CA SER A 302 -17.06 2.42 11.62
C SER A 302 -15.55 2.49 11.46
N PHE A 303 -14.90 1.33 11.33
CA PHE A 303 -13.45 1.24 11.14
C PHE A 303 -13.10 0.63 9.78
N ILE A 304 -12.23 1.30 9.02
CA ILE A 304 -11.69 0.82 7.74
C ILE A 304 -10.26 0.30 7.99
N THR A 305 -10.19 -0.99 8.26
CA THR A 305 -9.01 -1.74 8.75
C THR A 305 -8.05 -2.11 7.62
N SER A 306 -7.60 -1.11 6.88
CA SER A 306 -6.86 -1.29 5.61
C SER A 306 -5.54 -2.03 5.74
N MET A 307 -4.90 -1.99 6.91
CA MET A 307 -3.54 -2.49 7.12
C MET A 307 -3.46 -3.59 8.19
N SER A 308 -4.22 -3.47 9.30
CA SER A 308 -4.17 -4.45 10.40
C SER A 308 -4.99 -5.71 10.13
N GLU A 309 -6.19 -5.56 9.54
CA GLU A 309 -7.16 -6.64 9.33
C GLU A 309 -7.88 -6.45 7.99
N HIS A 310 -7.22 -6.86 6.90
CA HIS A 310 -7.66 -6.51 5.55
C HIS A 310 -8.97 -7.21 5.10
N PHE A 311 -9.83 -6.45 4.42
CA PHE A 311 -11.09 -6.91 3.80
C PHE A 311 -10.89 -7.48 2.37
N CYS A 312 -9.72 -8.04 2.04
CA CYS A 312 -9.42 -8.42 0.65
C CYS A 312 -10.29 -9.56 0.12
N GLY A 313 -10.67 -10.53 0.97
CA GLY A 313 -11.47 -11.69 0.57
C GLY A 313 -12.83 -11.35 -0.07
N THR A 314 -13.42 -10.21 0.29
CA THR A 314 -14.76 -9.78 -0.20
C THR A 314 -14.71 -8.51 -1.04
N CYS A 315 -13.53 -8.15 -1.56
CA CYS A 315 -13.28 -6.86 -2.23
C CYS A 315 -13.81 -6.80 -3.68
N ASN A 316 -15.05 -6.33 -3.84
CA ASN A 316 -15.74 -6.09 -5.11
C ASN A 316 -15.32 -4.83 -5.90
N ARG A 317 -14.17 -4.22 -5.60
CA ARG A 317 -13.79 -2.89 -6.11
C ARG A 317 -12.82 -2.89 -7.29
N LEU A 318 -13.15 -2.11 -8.31
CA LEU A 318 -12.29 -1.66 -9.41
C LEU A 318 -12.15 -0.13 -9.42
N ARG A 319 -11.12 0.38 -10.09
CA ARG A 319 -10.80 1.82 -10.12
C ARG A 319 -10.31 2.24 -11.51
N ILE A 320 -10.75 3.41 -11.98
CA ILE A 320 -10.23 4.10 -13.15
C ILE A 320 -9.61 5.42 -12.68
N THR A 321 -8.35 5.67 -13.05
CA THR A 321 -7.64 6.93 -12.79
C THR A 321 -8.10 8.03 -13.74
N ALA A 322 -7.71 9.29 -13.50
CA ALA A 322 -8.20 10.43 -14.28
C ALA A 322 -7.66 10.45 -15.73
N ASP A 323 -6.54 9.78 -15.98
CA ASP A 323 -5.95 9.51 -17.30
C ASP A 323 -6.42 8.17 -17.90
N GLY A 324 -7.37 7.47 -17.25
CA GLY A 324 -8.06 6.31 -17.81
C GLY A 324 -7.37 4.95 -17.65
N ASN A 325 -6.42 4.83 -16.72
CA ASN A 325 -5.84 3.54 -16.36
C ASN A 325 -6.75 2.76 -15.38
N LEU A 326 -6.97 1.48 -15.69
CA LEU A 326 -7.68 0.54 -14.83
C LEU A 326 -6.75 -0.04 -13.76
N LYS A 327 -7.05 0.22 -12.48
CA LYS A 327 -6.41 -0.40 -11.31
C LYS A 327 -7.34 -1.38 -10.62
N VAL A 328 -7.00 -2.67 -10.67
CA VAL A 328 -7.77 -3.74 -10.01
C VAL A 328 -7.53 -3.82 -8.49
N CYS A 329 -6.45 -3.21 -8.00
CA CYS A 329 -6.12 -3.05 -6.59
C CYS A 329 -5.61 -1.62 -6.31
N LEU A 330 -5.84 -1.10 -5.10
CA LEU A 330 -5.30 0.20 -4.67
C LEU A 330 -3.78 0.18 -4.42
N PHE A 331 -3.26 -1.01 -4.11
CA PHE A 331 -1.85 -1.29 -3.84
C PHE A 331 -1.23 -2.18 -4.94
N GLY A 332 -1.81 -2.15 -6.14
CA GLY A 332 -1.31 -2.89 -7.30
C GLY A 332 -0.55 -1.95 -8.23
N SER A 333 0.69 -2.31 -8.57
CA SER A 333 1.51 -1.60 -9.55
C SER A 333 1.07 -1.83 -10.99
N SER A 334 0.35 -2.93 -11.28
CA SER A 334 -0.15 -3.24 -12.61
C SER A 334 -1.40 -2.42 -12.92
N GLU A 335 -1.33 -1.65 -14.02
CA GLU A 335 -2.42 -0.85 -14.57
C GLU A 335 -2.55 -1.14 -16.07
N VAL A 336 -3.68 -0.78 -16.68
CA VAL A 336 -3.84 -0.82 -18.14
C VAL A 336 -4.67 0.38 -18.61
N SER A 337 -4.16 1.12 -19.60
CA SER A 337 -4.82 2.32 -20.13
C SER A 337 -6.03 1.93 -20.98
N LEU A 338 -7.25 2.12 -20.46
CA LEU A 338 -8.47 1.96 -21.24
C LEU A 338 -8.70 3.16 -22.16
N ARG A 339 -8.19 4.34 -21.80
CA ARG A 339 -8.19 5.56 -22.62
C ARG A 339 -7.55 5.32 -23.99
N ASP A 340 -6.34 4.76 -23.99
CA ASP A 340 -5.57 4.63 -25.24
C ASP A 340 -6.17 3.59 -26.18
N HIS A 341 -6.75 2.51 -25.63
CA HIS A 341 -7.50 1.53 -26.42
C HIS A 341 -8.79 2.14 -27.00
N LEU A 342 -9.54 2.91 -26.20
CA LEU A 342 -10.71 3.66 -26.71
C LEU A 342 -10.33 4.62 -27.85
N ARG A 343 -9.24 5.38 -27.70
CA ARG A 343 -8.76 6.33 -28.72
C ARG A 343 -8.17 5.67 -29.96
N ALA A 344 -7.64 4.45 -29.82
CA ALA A 344 -7.25 3.59 -30.94
C ALA A 344 -8.44 2.96 -31.67
N GLY A 345 -9.68 3.16 -31.19
CA GLY A 345 -10.90 2.62 -31.81
C GLY A 345 -11.24 1.18 -31.43
N ALA A 346 -10.74 0.67 -30.30
CA ALA A 346 -11.03 -0.68 -29.83
C ALA A 346 -12.54 -0.91 -29.61
N SER A 347 -13.03 -2.11 -29.94
CA SER A 347 -14.44 -2.47 -29.76
C SER A 347 -14.83 -2.66 -28.30
N GLU A 348 -16.14 -2.72 -28.00
CA GLU A 348 -16.60 -3.05 -26.64
C GLU A 348 -16.05 -4.42 -26.21
N GLU A 349 -16.09 -5.43 -27.07
CA GLU A 349 -15.57 -6.78 -26.80
C GLU A 349 -14.06 -6.79 -26.54
N GLU A 350 -13.28 -5.99 -27.28
CA GLU A 350 -11.84 -5.89 -27.06
C GLU A 350 -11.51 -5.27 -25.70
N LEU A 351 -12.22 -4.19 -25.33
CA LEU A 351 -12.12 -3.59 -24.00
C LEU A 351 -12.52 -4.58 -22.90
N LEU A 352 -13.59 -5.37 -23.09
CA LEU A 352 -14.00 -6.42 -22.15
C LEU A 352 -12.93 -7.50 -21.97
N ARG A 353 -12.27 -7.96 -23.04
CA ARG A 353 -11.14 -8.90 -22.92
C ARG A 353 -9.97 -8.31 -22.14
N ILE A 354 -9.65 -7.03 -22.35
CA ILE A 354 -8.58 -6.32 -21.63
C ILE A 354 -8.92 -6.19 -20.14
N ILE A 355 -10.16 -5.79 -19.84
CA ILE A 355 -10.70 -5.68 -18.47
C ILE A 355 -10.65 -7.05 -17.79
N GLY A 356 -11.18 -8.10 -18.44
CA GLY A 356 -11.16 -9.47 -17.92
C GLY A 356 -9.76 -10.00 -17.65
N ALA A 357 -8.80 -9.75 -18.55
CA ALA A 357 -7.40 -10.12 -18.33
C ALA A 357 -6.76 -9.35 -17.16
N ALA A 358 -7.14 -8.10 -16.92
CA ALA A 358 -6.69 -7.34 -15.75
C ALA A 358 -7.34 -7.86 -14.46
N VAL A 359 -8.66 -8.10 -14.47
CA VAL A 359 -9.46 -8.61 -13.34
C VAL A 359 -8.98 -10.01 -12.94
N GLY A 360 -8.78 -10.93 -13.89
CA GLY A 360 -8.27 -12.28 -13.64
C GLY A 360 -6.86 -12.31 -13.03
N ARG A 361 -6.07 -11.24 -13.16
CA ARG A 361 -4.75 -11.09 -12.50
C ARG A 361 -4.82 -10.47 -11.10
N LYS A 362 -6.01 -10.11 -10.60
CA LYS A 362 -6.18 -9.51 -9.28
C LYS A 362 -5.89 -10.53 -8.18
N LYS A 363 -4.77 -10.32 -7.47
CA LYS A 363 -4.33 -11.15 -6.34
C LYS A 363 -5.41 -11.30 -5.25
N GLN A 364 -5.37 -12.41 -4.52
CA GLN A 364 -6.27 -12.70 -3.40
C GLN A 364 -6.25 -11.58 -2.35
N GLN A 365 -5.07 -11.07 -2.03
CA GLN A 365 -4.86 -9.93 -1.14
C GLN A 365 -3.67 -9.08 -1.59
N HIS A 366 -3.56 -7.87 -1.04
CA HIS A 366 -2.35 -7.05 -1.20
C HIS A 366 -1.20 -7.60 -0.36
N ALA A 367 0.02 -7.14 -0.63
CA ALA A 367 1.18 -7.48 0.19
C ALA A 367 1.03 -6.93 1.64
N GLY A 368 1.85 -7.42 2.56
CA GLY A 368 1.91 -6.84 3.91
C GLY A 368 2.39 -5.39 3.88
N MET A 369 2.00 -4.59 4.88
CA MET A 369 2.26 -3.15 4.98
C MET A 369 3.69 -2.71 4.61
N PHE A 370 4.69 -3.36 5.20
CA PHE A 370 6.10 -3.04 4.95
C PHE A 370 6.55 -3.33 3.51
N SER A 371 5.92 -4.32 2.86
CA SER A 371 6.17 -4.64 1.46
C SER A 371 5.46 -3.65 0.53
N ILE A 372 4.24 -3.22 0.85
CA ILE A 372 3.55 -2.15 0.09
C ILE A 372 4.39 -0.86 0.13
N ALA A 373 4.95 -0.49 1.29
CA ALA A 373 5.79 0.70 1.44
C ALA A 373 7.12 0.65 0.64
N GLN A 374 7.47 -0.49 0.06
CA GLN A 374 8.65 -0.68 -0.80
C GLN A 374 8.28 -0.92 -2.27
N MET A 375 6.99 -1.08 -2.59
CA MET A 375 6.50 -1.29 -3.95
C MET A 375 6.15 0.04 -4.60
N LYS A 376 6.70 0.33 -5.78
CA LYS A 376 6.18 1.41 -6.63
C LYS A 376 4.69 1.18 -6.90
N ASN A 377 3.85 2.09 -6.43
CA ASN A 377 2.40 2.04 -6.55
C ASN A 377 1.84 3.45 -6.70
N ARG A 378 1.59 3.85 -7.95
CA ARG A 378 0.94 5.12 -8.29
C ARG A 378 -0.37 5.27 -7.51
N PRO A 379 -0.57 6.39 -6.78
CA PRO A 379 -1.82 6.68 -6.09
C PRO A 379 -2.95 6.98 -7.10
N MET A 380 -4.21 7.07 -6.63
CA MET A 380 -5.35 7.45 -7.49
C MET A 380 -5.34 8.90 -7.98
N ILE A 381 -4.37 9.67 -7.50
CA ILE A 381 -4.00 11.04 -7.88
C ILE A 381 -2.48 11.07 -8.02
N LEU A 382 -1.93 12.01 -8.79
CA LEU A 382 -0.48 12.23 -8.78
C LEU A 382 -0.04 12.82 -7.43
N ILE A 383 1.07 12.32 -6.88
CA ILE A 383 1.70 12.79 -5.63
C ILE A 383 3.20 13.15 -5.85
N GLU A 384 3.78 12.90 -7.05
CA GLU A 384 5.22 13.09 -7.34
C GLU A 384 5.57 14.35 -8.17
N LEU A 385 6.79 14.87 -7.99
CA LEU A 385 7.47 15.93 -8.78
C LEU A 385 9.00 15.86 -8.51
N PRO A 386 9.93 15.92 -9.50
CA PRO A 386 9.80 15.71 -10.94
C PRO A 386 10.81 14.68 -11.55
N LEU A 387 10.49 14.22 -12.77
CA LEU A 387 11.39 13.86 -13.88
C LEU A 387 12.71 13.09 -13.61
N MET A 388 12.71 11.83 -14.06
CA MET A 388 13.80 11.31 -14.92
C MET A 388 13.16 10.90 -16.24
N LEU A 389 13.70 11.36 -17.37
CA LEU A 389 13.32 10.80 -18.67
C LEU A 389 13.73 9.33 -18.70
N GLN A 390 12.85 8.47 -19.23
CA GLN A 390 13.24 7.15 -19.72
C GLN A 390 12.68 6.99 -21.12
N ASP A 391 13.56 6.59 -22.03
CA ASP A 391 13.32 6.55 -23.46
C ASP A 391 12.22 5.55 -23.84
N SER A 392 11.62 5.78 -25.01
CA SER A 392 10.65 4.84 -25.58
C SER A 392 11.34 3.50 -25.90
N PRO A 393 10.70 2.35 -25.62
CA PRO A 393 11.23 1.06 -26.04
C PRO A 393 11.28 0.98 -27.58
N PRO A 394 12.29 0.31 -28.16
CA PRO A 394 12.40 0.19 -29.61
C PRO A 394 11.25 -0.62 -30.20
N ALA A 395 10.88 -0.28 -31.45
CA ALA A 395 9.78 -0.91 -32.16
C ALA A 395 10.00 -2.43 -32.35
N ILE A 396 8.93 -3.20 -32.17
CA ILE A 396 8.90 -4.64 -32.47
C ILE A 396 9.00 -4.81 -34.00
N PRO A 397 9.96 -5.59 -34.54
CA PRO A 397 10.00 -5.86 -35.97
C PRO A 397 8.83 -6.78 -36.37
N SER A 398 8.17 -6.43 -37.46
CA SER A 398 7.07 -7.19 -38.06
C SER A 398 7.55 -8.56 -38.55
N ILE A 399 6.95 -9.64 -38.02
CA ILE A 399 7.15 -10.99 -38.57
C ILE A 399 6.25 -11.16 -39.79
N SER A 400 6.86 -11.21 -40.97
CA SER A 400 6.21 -11.63 -42.21
C SER A 400 5.93 -13.13 -42.19
N GLN A 401 4.77 -13.53 -42.72
CA GLN A 401 4.44 -14.92 -42.97
C GLN A 401 5.27 -15.45 -44.14
N ASP A 402 5.90 -16.63 -43.98
CA ASP A 402 5.71 -17.75 -44.90
C ASP A 402 6.34 -19.06 -44.36
N PRO A 403 5.92 -20.25 -44.84
CA PRO A 403 6.24 -21.54 -44.22
C PRO A 403 7.50 -22.19 -44.82
N PHE A 404 8.14 -23.11 -44.08
CA PHE A 404 8.38 -24.51 -44.53
C PHE A 404 9.18 -25.37 -43.52
N HIS A 405 8.82 -26.66 -43.51
CA HIS A 405 9.60 -27.85 -43.10
C HIS A 405 10.03 -28.09 -41.64
N VAL A 406 9.59 -29.25 -41.13
CA VAL A 406 10.01 -29.84 -39.85
C VAL A 406 10.61 -31.23 -40.08
N GLN A 407 11.89 -31.36 -39.76
CA GLN A 407 12.54 -32.58 -39.26
C GLN A 407 13.48 -32.09 -38.14
N GLY A 408 13.51 -32.60 -36.91
CA GLY A 408 12.89 -33.80 -36.37
C GLY A 408 13.95 -34.65 -35.68
N ILE A 409 14.20 -34.41 -34.38
CA ILE A 409 14.94 -35.32 -33.49
C ILE A 409 14.22 -35.38 -32.15
N ARG A 410 14.04 -36.60 -31.63
CA ARG A 410 13.38 -36.89 -30.35
C ARG A 410 14.40 -36.76 -29.21
N HIS A 411 13.94 -36.43 -28.00
CA HIS A 411 14.16 -37.35 -26.88
C HIS A 411 13.08 -37.19 -25.79
N ARG A 412 12.58 -38.34 -25.32
CA ARG A 412 11.54 -38.51 -24.30
C ARG A 412 12.23 -38.91 -22.99
N VAL A 413 11.86 -38.33 -21.85
CA VAL A 413 11.75 -39.07 -20.57
C VAL A 413 10.56 -38.52 -19.79
N SER A 414 9.77 -39.41 -19.20
CA SER A 414 8.59 -39.10 -18.38
C SER A 414 8.96 -39.07 -16.90
N PHE A 415 8.35 -38.17 -16.13
CA PHE A 415 8.31 -38.28 -14.67
C PHE A 415 7.14 -39.17 -14.23
N SER A 416 7.32 -39.92 -13.15
CA SER A 416 6.23 -40.63 -12.44
C SER A 416 6.46 -40.57 -10.94
N ASN A 417 5.40 -40.33 -10.18
CA ASN A 417 5.41 -40.18 -8.72
C ASN A 417 5.76 -41.47 -7.97
N ARG A 418 6.38 -41.32 -6.78
CA ARG A 418 5.91 -42.02 -5.55
C ARG A 418 6.42 -41.38 -4.27
N MET A 419 5.58 -41.45 -3.23
CA MET A 419 5.84 -41.02 -1.86
C MET A 419 6.41 -42.18 -1.02
N SER A 420 7.24 -41.90 -0.01
CA SER A 420 7.27 -42.69 1.24
C SER A 420 8.00 -42.00 2.41
N THR A 421 7.22 -41.70 3.45
CA THR A 421 7.50 -41.80 4.90
C THR A 421 8.95 -41.89 5.44
N TRP A 422 9.29 -40.94 6.33
CA TRP A 422 10.30 -41.09 7.39
C TRP A 422 9.87 -42.08 8.49
N TRP A 423 10.81 -42.63 9.28
CA TRP A 423 10.66 -42.87 10.74
C TRP A 423 12.01 -43.15 11.46
N LYS A 424 12.23 -42.47 12.60
CA LYS A 424 13.04 -42.79 13.83
C LYS A 424 14.52 -43.27 13.78
N GLY A 425 15.31 -42.78 14.75
CA GLY A 425 16.47 -43.48 15.33
C GLY A 425 17.48 -42.61 16.12
N CYS A 426 17.54 -42.72 17.46
CA CYS A 426 18.56 -42.07 18.32
C CYS A 426 19.85 -42.91 18.46
N TRP A 427 20.93 -42.37 19.05
CA TRP A 427 21.54 -42.80 20.35
C TRP A 427 22.93 -42.15 20.63
N VAL A 428 23.51 -42.41 21.82
CA VAL A 428 24.51 -41.59 22.56
C VAL A 428 25.79 -42.45 22.83
N SER A 429 27.04 -41.99 23.06
CA SER A 429 27.51 -41.01 24.08
C SER A 429 29.03 -40.69 24.06
N ARG A 430 29.45 -39.72 24.91
CA ARG A 430 30.69 -39.63 25.74
C ARG A 430 31.97 -38.86 25.28
N THR A 431 32.64 -38.34 26.32
CA THR A 431 33.84 -37.44 26.45
C THR A 431 35.00 -38.21 27.15
N PRO A 432 36.08 -37.64 27.78
CA PRO A 432 36.70 -36.28 27.88
C PRO A 432 38.27 -36.36 27.60
N PRO A 433 39.28 -35.72 28.27
CA PRO A 433 39.39 -34.57 29.23
C PRO A 433 40.60 -33.57 29.11
N LEU A 434 40.61 -32.55 30.01
CA LEU A 434 41.74 -31.72 30.57
C LEU A 434 42.52 -30.70 29.68
N GLY A 435 42.99 -29.52 30.15
CA GLY A 435 42.76 -28.78 31.41
C GLY A 435 43.74 -27.58 31.67
N GLN A 436 43.32 -26.59 32.50
CA GLN A 436 44.15 -25.59 33.26
C GLN A 436 44.95 -24.48 32.49
N ARG A 437 45.31 -23.27 33.02
CA ARG A 437 44.86 -22.42 34.18
C ARG A 437 45.63 -21.05 34.26
N TRP A 438 44.93 -19.91 34.39
CA TRP A 438 45.33 -18.59 35.03
C TRP A 438 46.53 -17.78 34.41
N SER A 439 46.78 -16.46 34.63
CA SER A 439 46.12 -15.35 35.39
C SER A 439 46.69 -13.94 35.03
N ASN A 440 45.88 -12.90 35.31
CA ASN A 440 46.22 -11.51 35.73
C ASN A 440 46.72 -10.40 34.76
N SER A 441 46.25 -9.18 35.08
CA SER A 441 46.47 -7.84 34.48
C SER A 441 47.40 -6.99 35.39
N PRO A 442 47.45 -5.62 35.41
CA PRO A 442 46.96 -4.54 34.50
C PRO A 442 47.98 -3.35 34.30
N GLN A 443 47.47 -2.16 33.88
CA GLN A 443 48.04 -0.77 33.95
C GLN A 443 48.79 -0.27 32.69
N ARG A 444 48.29 0.74 31.94
CA ARG A 444 48.18 2.22 32.16
C ARG A 444 49.50 2.99 32.01
N HIS A 445 49.65 3.82 30.96
CA HIS A 445 49.56 5.31 31.05
C HIS A 445 49.68 5.99 29.67
N CYS A 446 49.38 7.30 29.61
CA CYS A 446 49.26 8.14 28.40
C CYS A 446 50.53 8.99 28.09
N SER A 447 50.40 9.81 27.02
CA SER A 447 51.14 11.07 26.70
C SER A 447 52.27 10.94 25.65
N SER A 448 52.60 11.90 24.77
CA SER A 448 51.91 13.09 24.17
C SER A 448 52.89 13.88 23.25
N HIS A 449 52.38 14.71 22.32
CA HIS A 449 53.04 15.83 21.58
C HIS A 449 54.00 15.50 20.39
N LEU A 450 53.78 16.08 19.18
CA LEU A 450 54.28 17.36 18.54
C LEU A 450 55.78 17.29 18.11
N ASP A 451 56.30 17.93 17.04
CA ASP A 451 55.75 18.89 16.04
C ASP A 451 56.65 19.04 14.76
N SER A 452 56.21 19.88 13.81
CA SER A 452 57.01 20.76 12.87
C SER A 452 57.73 20.26 11.59
N ASP A 453 57.20 20.73 10.45
CA ASP A 453 57.80 21.49 9.31
C ASP A 453 59.26 21.30 8.78
N ALA A 454 59.39 21.18 7.44
CA ALA A 454 59.91 22.26 6.55
C ALA A 454 60.09 21.82 5.07
N ASN A 455 59.98 22.78 4.13
CA ASN A 455 60.19 22.65 2.66
C ASN A 455 60.92 23.91 2.16
N PRO A 456 61.79 23.89 1.12
CA PRO A 456 61.38 24.56 -0.13
C PRO A 456 62.08 24.14 -1.47
N LYS A 457 61.32 24.19 -2.58
CA LYS A 457 61.69 24.70 -3.96
C LYS A 457 62.87 24.02 -4.73
N CYS A 458 63.02 24.08 -6.06
CA CYS A 458 62.19 24.30 -7.26
C CYS A 458 63.08 23.98 -8.48
N LEU A 459 62.55 23.46 -9.60
CA LEU A 459 62.94 23.79 -11.01
C LEU A 459 62.17 22.92 -12.03
N SER A 460 61.80 23.52 -13.17
CA SER A 460 61.25 22.87 -14.38
C SER A 460 62.38 22.76 -15.44
N ALA A 461 62.28 22.05 -16.58
CA ALA A 461 61.12 21.59 -17.37
C ALA A 461 61.51 20.42 -18.34
N VAL A 462 60.62 20.14 -19.31
CA VAL A 462 60.80 19.37 -20.57
C VAL A 462 60.32 17.91 -20.61
N SER A 463 59.08 17.75 -21.10
CA SER A 463 58.58 16.84 -22.15
C SER A 463 59.04 15.37 -22.25
N GLY A 464 58.04 14.48 -22.37
CA GLY A 464 58.16 13.18 -23.08
C GLY A 464 57.91 11.97 -22.18
N ALA A 465 56.74 11.35 -22.30
CA ALA A 465 56.29 10.29 -21.38
C ALA A 465 57.02 8.95 -21.59
N PRO A 466 57.39 8.28 -20.49
CA PRO A 466 57.45 6.82 -20.41
C PRO A 466 56.44 6.26 -19.38
N ALA A 467 56.18 4.95 -19.47
CA ALA A 467 55.27 4.23 -18.59
C ALA A 467 55.92 3.81 -17.25
N THR A 468 55.11 3.20 -16.36
CA THR A 468 55.45 2.58 -15.05
C THR A 468 55.81 3.59 -13.93
N PRO A 469 55.77 3.22 -12.63
CA PRO A 469 55.47 1.90 -12.04
C PRO A 469 54.37 1.90 -10.96
N SER A 470 54.17 0.73 -10.34
CA SER A 470 53.38 0.52 -9.12
C SER A 470 53.78 1.47 -7.99
N GLY A 471 52.84 2.30 -7.52
CA GLY A 471 53.01 3.14 -6.34
C GLY A 471 53.02 2.35 -5.02
N PRO A 472 53.59 2.91 -3.93
CA PRO A 472 53.76 2.21 -2.66
C PRO A 472 52.42 2.00 -1.91
N LEU A 473 52.40 0.98 -1.06
CA LEU A 473 51.31 0.70 -0.13
C LEU A 473 51.06 1.94 0.77
N PRO A 474 49.81 2.44 0.89
CA PRO A 474 49.52 3.60 1.72
C PRO A 474 49.67 3.28 3.21
N THR A 475 50.42 4.12 3.91
CA THR A 475 50.59 4.11 5.38
C THR A 475 49.26 4.39 6.09
N SER A 476 49.11 3.89 7.32
CA SER A 476 47.81 3.50 7.91
C SER A 476 46.85 4.62 8.37
N ASP A 477 47.23 5.90 8.30
CA ASP A 477 46.67 6.91 9.20
C ASP A 477 45.62 7.84 8.58
N GLN A 478 45.15 7.55 7.37
CA GLN A 478 43.99 8.23 6.77
C GLN A 478 42.69 7.48 7.04
N LEU A 479 41.73 8.18 7.68
CA LEU A 479 40.38 7.67 7.94
C LEU A 479 39.62 7.49 6.63
N THR A 480 39.30 6.25 6.26
CA THR A 480 38.67 5.93 4.97
C THR A 480 37.25 6.49 4.80
N HIS A 481 36.58 6.85 5.90
CA HIS A 481 35.21 7.38 5.91
C HIS A 481 35.15 8.91 6.04
N VAL A 482 36.20 9.61 5.59
CA VAL A 482 36.31 11.06 5.73
C VAL A 482 36.74 11.66 4.38
N ASP A 483 36.05 12.71 3.93
CA ASP A 483 36.43 13.45 2.71
C ASP A 483 37.61 14.41 2.97
N THR A 484 38.08 15.06 1.91
CA THR A 484 39.19 16.03 1.98
C THR A 484 38.89 17.28 2.81
N GLU A 485 37.65 17.47 3.25
CA GLU A 485 37.19 18.58 4.10
C GLU A 485 36.93 18.12 5.56
N GLY A 486 37.22 16.86 5.91
CA GLY A 486 37.02 16.33 7.25
C GLY A 486 35.59 15.83 7.54
N ARG A 487 34.71 15.74 6.54
CA ARG A 487 33.31 15.32 6.72
C ARG A 487 33.13 13.83 6.50
N ALA A 488 32.16 13.23 7.19
CA ALA A 488 31.87 11.81 7.08
C ALA A 488 31.36 11.43 5.67
N ALA A 489 32.08 10.53 5.00
CA ALA A 489 31.84 10.12 3.62
C ALA A 489 31.76 8.59 3.47
N MET A 490 31.00 8.13 2.47
CA MET A 490 30.93 6.71 2.11
C MET A 490 32.20 6.31 1.34
N VAL A 491 32.83 5.21 1.73
CA VAL A 491 33.98 4.64 1.02
C VAL A 491 33.53 4.15 -0.34
N ASP A 492 34.10 4.62 -1.45
CA ASP A 492 33.82 4.00 -2.74
C ASP A 492 34.33 2.55 -2.79
N VAL A 493 33.51 1.66 -3.33
CA VAL A 493 33.79 0.23 -3.52
C VAL A 493 33.67 -0.21 -4.99
N GLY A 494 33.25 0.67 -5.90
CA GLY A 494 32.99 0.32 -7.31
C GLY A 494 34.23 -0.17 -8.08
N GLY A 495 35.43 0.24 -7.67
CA GLY A 495 36.70 -0.24 -8.24
C GLY A 495 37.29 -1.50 -7.57
N LYS A 496 36.62 -2.12 -6.60
CA LYS A 496 37.14 -3.28 -5.86
C LYS A 496 36.64 -4.59 -6.46
N PRO A 497 37.46 -5.65 -6.53
CA PRO A 497 37.06 -6.93 -7.11
C PRO A 497 36.08 -7.69 -6.23
N ASP A 498 35.01 -8.15 -6.86
CA ASP A 498 34.04 -9.08 -6.29
C ASP A 498 34.70 -10.40 -5.89
N THR A 499 34.53 -10.77 -4.62
CA THR A 499 35.09 -12.01 -4.05
C THR A 499 34.20 -12.49 -2.90
N GLU A 500 34.34 -13.76 -2.49
CA GLU A 500 33.62 -14.26 -1.32
C GLU A 500 34.04 -13.49 -0.05
N ARG A 501 33.06 -13.29 0.84
CA ARG A 501 33.20 -12.58 2.10
C ARG A 501 32.49 -13.39 3.17
N VAL A 502 33.20 -13.71 4.25
CA VAL A 502 32.63 -14.38 5.41
C VAL A 502 33.01 -13.59 6.66
N ALA A 503 32.08 -13.43 7.59
CA ALA A 503 32.37 -12.87 8.91
C ALA A 503 31.61 -13.63 9.99
N VAL A 504 32.27 -13.82 11.13
CA VAL A 504 31.69 -14.43 12.32
C VAL A 504 31.85 -13.49 13.50
N ALA A 505 30.75 -13.17 14.17
CA ALA A 505 30.72 -12.36 15.38
C ALA A 505 30.08 -13.14 16.54
N SER A 506 30.32 -12.68 17.77
CA SER A 506 29.69 -13.20 18.97
C SER A 506 29.16 -12.11 19.88
N ALA A 507 28.11 -12.43 20.63
CA ALA A 507 27.64 -11.67 21.78
C ALA A 507 27.44 -12.60 22.99
N VAL A 508 27.43 -12.05 24.20
CA VAL A 508 27.09 -12.80 25.43
C VAL A 508 26.01 -12.04 26.19
N VAL A 509 25.01 -12.75 26.71
CA VAL A 509 23.99 -12.19 27.61
C VAL A 509 24.02 -12.95 28.93
N LEU A 510 24.32 -12.27 30.03
CA LEU A 510 24.18 -12.82 31.38
C LEU A 510 22.72 -12.62 31.80
N LEU A 511 21.97 -13.69 32.04
CA LEU A 511 20.54 -13.62 32.38
C LEU A 511 20.29 -13.60 33.90
N GLY A 512 21.23 -14.17 34.67
CA GLY A 512 21.01 -14.52 36.07
C GLY A 512 20.15 -15.79 36.22
N PRO A 513 20.15 -16.43 37.40
CA PRO A 513 19.62 -17.78 37.57
C PRO A 513 18.12 -17.91 37.26
N VAL A 514 17.32 -16.89 37.62
CA VAL A 514 15.85 -16.90 37.43
C VAL A 514 15.48 -16.86 35.94
N ALA A 515 15.99 -15.87 35.19
CA ALA A 515 15.69 -15.76 33.76
C ALA A 515 16.36 -16.88 32.96
N PHE A 516 17.58 -17.32 33.33
CA PHE A 516 18.25 -18.45 32.68
C PHE A 516 17.41 -19.72 32.76
N LYS A 517 16.88 -20.06 33.95
CA LYS A 517 16.02 -21.23 34.13
C LYS A 517 14.74 -21.15 33.28
N LEU A 518 14.07 -19.99 33.28
CA LEU A 518 12.84 -19.79 32.48
C LEU A 518 13.09 -19.84 30.96
N VAL A 519 14.26 -19.42 30.48
CA VAL A 519 14.69 -19.59 29.08
C VAL A 519 14.99 -21.06 28.79
N GLN A 520 15.73 -21.75 29.66
CA GLN A 520 16.09 -23.15 29.52
C GLN A 520 14.87 -24.08 29.48
N GLU A 521 13.86 -23.80 30.31
CA GLU A 521 12.61 -24.56 30.40
C GLU A 521 11.53 -24.09 29.41
N ASN A 522 11.80 -23.04 28.63
CA ASN A 522 10.86 -22.39 27.69
C ASN A 522 9.53 -21.95 28.34
N GLN A 523 9.61 -21.36 29.54
CA GLN A 523 8.44 -20.97 30.37
C GLN A 523 8.21 -19.45 30.42
N LEU A 524 8.88 -18.67 29.57
CA LEU A 524 8.63 -17.23 29.48
C LEU A 524 7.23 -16.95 28.89
N LYS A 525 6.46 -16.07 29.54
CA LYS A 525 5.13 -15.63 29.06
C LYS A 525 5.12 -15.03 27.65
N LYS A 526 6.28 -14.55 27.16
CA LYS A 526 6.47 -14.02 25.80
C LYS A 526 6.72 -15.11 24.74
N GLY A 527 6.84 -16.38 25.13
CA GLY A 527 7.22 -17.49 24.26
C GLY A 527 8.73 -17.72 24.17
N ASP A 528 9.14 -18.51 23.17
CA ASP A 528 10.51 -19.00 23.00
C ASP A 528 11.52 -17.88 22.70
N ALA A 529 12.23 -17.47 23.74
CA ALA A 529 13.19 -16.37 23.66
C ALA A 529 14.44 -16.71 22.82
N LEU A 530 14.83 -17.98 22.70
CA LEU A 530 15.99 -18.38 21.89
C LEU A 530 15.63 -18.32 20.40
N VAL A 531 14.48 -18.87 20.01
CA VAL A 531 13.99 -18.83 18.63
C VAL A 531 13.69 -17.38 18.20
N VAL A 532 13.05 -16.58 19.06
CA VAL A 532 12.76 -15.17 18.76
C VAL A 532 14.06 -14.36 18.62
N ALA A 533 15.05 -14.54 19.49
CA ALA A 533 16.36 -13.89 19.36
C ALA A 533 17.14 -14.35 18.12
N GLN A 534 17.05 -15.63 17.75
CA GLN A 534 17.65 -16.17 16.53
C GLN A 534 17.08 -15.50 15.27
N LEU A 535 15.75 -15.44 15.16
CA LEU A 535 15.06 -14.81 14.04
C LEU A 535 15.35 -13.31 13.97
N ALA A 536 15.37 -12.62 15.12
CA ALA A 536 15.72 -11.20 15.19
C ALA A 536 17.15 -10.93 14.68
N GLY A 537 18.13 -11.75 15.06
CA GLY A 537 19.51 -11.63 14.54
C GLY A 537 19.59 -11.88 13.02
N VAL A 538 18.86 -12.87 12.49
CA VAL A 538 18.82 -13.15 11.05
C VAL A 538 18.15 -12.00 10.25
N GLN A 539 17.12 -11.36 10.81
CA GLN A 539 16.50 -10.18 10.21
C GLN A 539 17.44 -8.96 10.27
N ALA A 540 18.09 -8.73 11.40
CA ALA A 540 18.98 -7.60 11.62
C ALA A 540 20.17 -7.59 10.64
N ALA A 541 20.78 -8.75 10.37
CA ALA A 541 21.83 -8.89 9.35
C ALA A 541 21.43 -8.27 8.00
N LYS A 542 20.20 -8.56 7.54
CA LYS A 542 19.66 -8.11 6.25
C LYS A 542 19.29 -6.62 6.22
N LEU A 543 19.25 -5.96 7.37
CA LEU A 543 18.87 -4.56 7.54
C LEU A 543 20.04 -3.67 7.98
N THR A 544 21.27 -4.21 8.06
CA THR A 544 22.47 -3.53 8.56
C THR A 544 22.69 -2.14 7.96
N SER A 545 22.62 -2.01 6.63
CA SER A 545 22.78 -0.74 5.92
C SER A 545 21.64 0.28 6.15
N GLN A 546 20.53 -0.12 6.76
CA GLN A 546 19.46 0.77 7.22
C GLN A 546 19.63 1.20 8.68
N LEU A 547 20.44 0.46 9.45
CA LEU A 547 20.67 0.68 10.88
C LEU A 547 21.98 1.42 11.16
N ILE A 548 23.00 1.21 10.33
CA ILE A 548 24.35 1.78 10.49
C ILE A 548 24.64 2.69 9.28
N PRO A 549 24.75 4.02 9.48
CA PRO A 549 25.12 4.96 8.42
C PRO A 549 26.45 4.59 7.76
N LEU A 550 26.58 4.91 6.47
CA LEU A 550 27.78 4.67 5.64
C LEU A 550 28.15 3.19 5.43
N CYS A 551 27.37 2.23 5.94
CA CYS A 551 27.44 0.83 5.51
C CYS A 551 26.81 0.65 4.12
N HIS A 552 27.51 -0.07 3.25
CA HIS A 552 26.99 -0.46 1.94
C HIS A 552 25.85 -1.46 2.09
N HIS A 553 24.92 -1.46 1.13
CA HIS A 553 23.94 -2.54 1.05
C HIS A 553 24.60 -3.83 0.54
N VAL A 554 24.67 -4.87 1.38
CA VAL A 554 25.27 -6.16 1.01
C VAL A 554 24.20 -7.21 0.72
N ALA A 555 24.27 -7.82 -0.46
CA ALA A 555 23.46 -8.95 -0.85
C ALA A 555 23.95 -10.25 -0.18
N LEU A 556 23.47 -10.49 1.05
CA LEU A 556 23.84 -11.67 1.85
C LEU A 556 23.37 -12.98 1.21
N SER A 557 24.33 -13.84 0.87
CA SER A 557 24.11 -15.20 0.36
C SER A 557 23.75 -16.19 1.47
N HIS A 558 24.26 -15.99 2.70
CA HIS A 558 23.92 -16.81 3.86
C HIS A 558 23.99 -16.00 5.16
N VAL A 559 23.07 -16.30 6.08
CA VAL A 559 23.07 -15.80 7.47
C VAL A 559 22.70 -16.94 8.40
N GLN A 560 23.49 -17.16 9.42
CA GLN A 560 23.20 -18.11 10.49
C GLN A 560 23.46 -17.49 11.85
N VAL A 561 22.48 -17.54 12.73
CA VAL A 561 22.60 -17.18 14.15
C VAL A 561 22.40 -18.46 14.96
N ARG A 562 23.29 -18.71 15.93
CA ARG A 562 23.18 -19.78 16.91
C ARG A 562 23.21 -19.18 18.32
N LEU A 563 22.42 -19.75 19.22
CA LEU A 563 22.40 -19.41 20.63
C LEU A 563 22.66 -20.68 21.44
N GLU A 564 23.56 -20.60 22.41
CA GLU A 564 24.03 -21.72 23.23
C GLU A 564 23.91 -21.32 24.70
N LEU A 565 23.29 -22.18 25.52
CA LEU A 565 23.09 -21.96 26.95
C LEU A 565 24.35 -22.35 27.74
N ASP A 566 24.83 -21.43 28.57
CA ASP A 566 25.92 -21.64 29.52
C ASP A 566 25.35 -21.65 30.95
N GLY A 567 25.07 -22.86 31.46
CA GLY A 567 24.54 -23.07 32.80
C GLY A 567 25.51 -22.74 33.93
N ALA A 568 26.82 -22.71 33.68
CA ALA A 568 27.81 -22.36 34.71
C ALA A 568 27.84 -20.85 34.98
N ARG A 569 27.58 -20.03 33.96
CA ARG A 569 27.52 -18.56 34.06
C ARG A 569 26.09 -17.99 34.06
N HIS A 570 25.06 -18.83 34.00
CA HIS A 570 23.66 -18.44 33.77
C HIS A 570 23.51 -17.48 32.58
N ALA A 571 24.17 -17.82 31.47
CA ALA A 571 24.38 -16.95 30.33
C ALA A 571 23.96 -17.60 29.01
N VAL A 572 23.79 -16.79 27.97
CA VAL A 572 23.58 -17.26 26.59
C VAL A 572 24.70 -16.71 25.72
N GLY A 573 25.46 -17.61 25.12
CA GLY A 573 26.43 -17.30 24.08
C GLY A 573 25.72 -17.23 22.73
N ILE A 574 25.97 -16.17 21.97
CA ILE A 574 25.39 -15.94 20.64
C ILE A 574 26.54 -15.95 19.65
N ARG A 575 26.40 -16.70 18.54
CA ARG A 575 27.34 -16.69 17.41
C ARG A 575 26.57 -16.43 16.13
N ALA A 576 26.92 -15.36 15.44
CA ALA A 576 26.35 -14.98 14.14
C ALA A 576 27.40 -15.12 13.05
N SER A 577 27.03 -15.72 11.92
CA SER A 577 27.86 -15.90 10.73
C SER A 577 27.13 -15.35 9.52
N CYS A 578 27.79 -14.48 8.75
CA CYS A 578 27.28 -13.89 7.51
C CYS A 578 28.22 -14.20 6.35
N ARG A 579 27.65 -14.39 5.16
CA ARG A 579 28.38 -14.61 3.90
C ARG A 579 27.75 -13.81 2.78
N ALA A 580 28.58 -13.22 1.93
CA ALA A 580 28.17 -12.61 0.67
C ALA A 580 29.23 -12.81 -0.41
N TRP A 581 28.88 -12.46 -1.65
CA TRP A 581 29.82 -12.22 -2.74
C TRP A 581 29.77 -10.73 -3.09
N GLY A 582 30.91 -10.05 -3.17
CA GLY A 582 30.93 -8.63 -3.52
C GLY A 582 32.22 -7.87 -3.18
N PRO A 583 32.22 -6.53 -3.36
CA PRO A 583 33.42 -5.70 -3.28
C PRO A 583 33.74 -5.22 -1.85
N THR A 584 32.81 -5.39 -0.90
CA THR A 584 32.89 -4.94 0.49
C THR A 584 32.77 -6.10 1.48
N GLY A 585 33.23 -5.93 2.72
CA GLY A 585 33.14 -6.92 3.78
C GLY A 585 31.72 -7.12 4.36
N VAL A 586 31.56 -8.15 5.20
CA VAL A 586 30.29 -8.55 5.87
C VAL A 586 30.36 -8.55 7.40
N GLU A 587 31.38 -7.90 7.96
CA GLU A 587 31.62 -7.79 9.40
C GLU A 587 30.45 -7.13 10.13
N MET A 588 29.88 -6.08 9.54
CA MET A 588 28.84 -5.28 10.16
C MET A 588 27.53 -6.06 10.22
N GLU A 589 27.24 -6.90 9.23
CA GLU A 589 26.08 -7.79 9.18
C GLU A 589 26.17 -8.86 10.28
N ALA A 590 27.35 -9.45 10.48
CA ALA A 590 27.58 -10.42 11.55
C ALA A 590 27.49 -9.76 12.95
N LEU A 591 28.12 -8.59 13.13
CA LEU A 591 28.07 -7.83 14.39
C LEU A 591 26.64 -7.38 14.73
N THR A 592 25.91 -6.85 13.75
CA THR A 592 24.52 -6.39 13.90
C THR A 592 23.58 -7.54 14.25
N ALA A 593 23.77 -8.71 13.60
CA ALA A 593 23.02 -9.92 13.93
C ALA A 593 23.24 -10.38 15.38
N ALA A 594 24.50 -10.41 15.85
CA ALA A 594 24.82 -10.78 17.22
C ALA A 594 24.27 -9.76 18.24
N ALA A 595 24.41 -8.46 17.96
CA ALA A 595 23.92 -7.38 18.81
C ALA A 595 22.38 -7.40 18.98
N VAL A 596 21.63 -7.51 17.88
CA VAL A 596 20.17 -7.49 17.93
C VAL A 596 19.60 -8.78 18.52
N ALA A 597 20.22 -9.94 18.30
CA ALA A 597 19.86 -11.16 19.01
C ALA A 597 20.04 -11.00 20.54
N ALA A 598 21.13 -10.37 20.98
CA ALA A 598 21.39 -10.09 22.40
C ALA A 598 20.35 -9.12 23.01
N LEU A 599 20.06 -8.01 22.32
CA LEU A 599 19.03 -7.04 22.72
C LEU A 599 17.63 -7.67 22.78
N THR A 600 17.31 -8.56 21.84
CA THR A 600 16.03 -9.27 21.80
C THR A 600 15.90 -10.24 22.97
N LEU A 601 16.96 -10.99 23.28
CA LEU A 601 16.99 -11.87 24.45
C LEU A 601 16.82 -11.09 25.76
N TYR A 602 17.42 -9.90 25.88
CA TYR A 602 17.19 -8.98 26.99
C TYR A 602 15.71 -8.58 27.07
N ASP A 603 15.09 -8.12 25.98
CA ASP A 603 13.67 -7.70 26.00
C ASP A 603 12.73 -8.85 26.40
N MET A 604 13.00 -10.06 25.91
CA MET A 604 12.22 -11.25 26.26
C MET A 604 12.28 -11.58 27.76
N CYS A 605 13.40 -11.26 28.41
CA CYS A 605 13.69 -11.67 29.80
C CYS A 605 13.52 -10.55 30.85
N LYS A 606 13.56 -9.26 30.47
CA LYS A 606 13.57 -8.10 31.42
C LYS A 606 12.34 -7.99 32.35
N ALA A 607 11.28 -8.73 32.05
CA ALA A 607 10.09 -8.81 32.90
C ALA A 607 10.23 -9.79 34.08
N VAL A 608 11.19 -10.71 34.03
CA VAL A 608 11.42 -11.75 35.06
C VAL A 608 12.79 -11.67 35.75
N SER A 609 13.71 -10.86 35.23
CA SER A 609 14.98 -10.52 35.88
C SER A 609 15.35 -9.08 35.57
N ARG A 610 15.87 -8.35 36.57
CA ARG A 610 16.39 -6.98 36.41
C ARG A 610 17.91 -6.94 36.26
N ASP A 611 18.59 -8.04 36.60
CA ASP A 611 20.06 -8.13 36.68
C ASP A 611 20.69 -8.64 35.37
N ILE A 612 19.96 -8.51 34.25
CA ILE A 612 20.42 -8.97 32.94
C ILE A 612 21.51 -8.02 32.45
N VAL A 613 22.63 -8.58 32.00
CA VAL A 613 23.76 -7.81 31.46
C VAL A 613 24.06 -8.25 30.04
N LEU A 614 24.10 -7.27 29.12
CA LEU A 614 24.67 -7.45 27.79
C LEU A 614 26.21 -7.36 27.93
N GLY A 615 26.88 -8.48 27.67
CA GLY A 615 28.34 -8.57 27.69
C GLY A 615 28.97 -8.12 26.36
N GLU A 616 30.19 -8.58 26.13
CA GLU A 616 30.95 -8.24 24.92
C GLU A 616 30.23 -8.63 23.63
N ILE A 617 30.18 -7.70 22.68
CA ILE A 617 29.87 -7.96 21.27
C ILE A 617 31.17 -7.79 20.49
N LYS A 618 31.63 -8.82 19.77
CA LYS A 618 32.94 -8.81 19.09
C LYS A 618 32.96 -9.63 17.81
N LEU A 619 33.72 -9.14 16.83
CA LEU A 619 34.08 -9.91 15.63
C LEU A 619 35.10 -10.99 16.01
N LEU A 620 34.77 -12.25 15.77
CA LEU A 620 35.63 -13.40 16.01
C LEU A 620 36.51 -13.72 14.81
N SER A 621 35.97 -13.65 13.60
CA SER A 621 36.77 -13.80 12.39
C SER A 621 36.14 -13.12 11.18
N LYS A 622 36.96 -12.87 10.16
CA LYS A 622 36.51 -12.53 8.81
C LYS A 622 37.48 -13.08 7.78
N THR A 623 36.96 -13.42 6.61
CA THR A 623 37.76 -13.83 5.45
C THR A 623 37.31 -13.10 4.18
N GLY A 624 38.27 -12.90 3.28
CA GLY A 624 38.07 -12.19 2.02
C GLY A 624 38.16 -10.67 2.16
N GLY A 625 39.17 -10.08 1.51
CA GLY A 625 39.38 -8.64 1.44
C GLY A 625 40.86 -8.28 1.25
N GLN A 626 41.13 -7.06 0.79
CA GLN A 626 42.50 -6.61 0.49
C GLN A 626 43.42 -6.51 1.71
N ARG A 627 42.87 -6.46 2.94
CA ARG A 627 43.63 -6.39 4.20
C ARG A 627 43.90 -7.77 4.83
N GLY A 628 43.64 -8.86 4.11
CA GLY A 628 43.80 -10.23 4.59
C GLY A 628 42.70 -10.70 5.53
N ASP A 629 42.78 -11.99 5.88
CA ASP A 629 41.87 -12.64 6.81
C ASP A 629 42.22 -12.28 8.25
N PHE A 630 41.22 -12.21 9.13
CA PHE A 630 41.40 -11.92 10.55
C PHE A 630 40.73 -13.01 11.39
N HIS A 631 41.46 -13.47 12.41
CA HIS A 631 40.94 -14.35 13.46
C HIS A 631 41.34 -13.77 14.81
N ARG A 632 40.37 -13.64 15.72
CA ARG A 632 40.61 -13.20 17.09
C ARG A 632 41.12 -14.37 17.91
N THR A 633 42.39 -14.29 18.30
CA THR A 633 43.03 -15.11 19.34
C THR A 633 42.45 -14.83 20.71
#